data_AF-A0A6C0DGY8-F1
#
_entry.id   AF-A0A6C0DGY8-F1
#
_cell.length_a   1.000
_cell.length_b   1.000
_cell.length_c   1.000
_cell.angle_alpha   90.00
_cell.angle_beta   90.00
_cell.angle_gamma   90.00
#
_symmetry.space_group_name_H-M   'P 1'
#
loop_
_entity.id
_entity.type
_entity.pdbx_description
1 polymer ?
#
loop_
_entity_poly.entity_id
_entity_poly.type
_entity_poly.pdbx_seq_one_letter_code
_entity_poly.pdbx_strand_id
1 'polypeptide(L)'
;MGIPSYYRRLTKKNKNLVRRSNPGSVDWLWMDFNCLIYHCLRRPDLRPYPGPEGQEAWEAELLAAVVAYTKKVVALVNPAKGVYIAVDGVVPMAKMKQQRLRRFKSAWLTEHGLAEGQDASSPKERWDTNAITPGTEFMGKLRKVLEKMNKKWIISSSDEPGEGEHKIMEQWRRCCSATPTRRHSLAVSTDTTYAVYGLDADLVVLSLLTQDTVSKTTSQPLSVYLFREEIEDGSMVRDATGEEQFQWFSIDALRDTITETMPIREYCFAMSFLGNDFLPSALGLKMREDGHEVLMDLVAHLQGTSPLLDEKGCPSVVGLTALFKSLASMEEKRVLTYVRNKVRQSDQYASDLVLGDPNWPMVQGEENRLLSAGDWRSVYRRSLQGSEGMDGIRTYLQGLGWIWDYYRGVPVCYNWYFPWSVPPLWSDLAKGLTENPGYVKAVPIVVGAADILTAEQLCLVLPPSSWNLIPSTASKQRRFMTVAPWYFPSEFEFCSIGRRFFWECEPKIPIPSIQEVKLLLS
;
A
#
# COMPACT_ATOMS: atom_id res chain seq x y z
N MET A 1 4.84 -2.89 -2.69
CA MET A 1 5.91 -2.74 -3.71
C MET A 1 7.29 -2.63 -3.06
N GLY A 2 8.37 -2.96 -3.77
CA GLY A 2 9.74 -2.66 -3.31
C GLY A 2 10.01 -1.16 -3.42
N ILE A 3 9.50 -0.36 -2.48
CA ILE A 3 9.69 1.11 -2.42
C ILE A 3 11.18 1.48 -2.61
N PRO A 4 12.16 0.81 -1.96
CA PRO A 4 13.57 1.08 -2.20
C PRO A 4 14.01 0.79 -3.65
N SER A 5 13.44 -0.22 -4.30
CA SER A 5 13.74 -0.56 -5.69
C SER A 5 13.16 0.46 -6.67
N TYR A 6 11.94 0.95 -6.42
CA TYR A 6 11.33 2.01 -7.21
C TYR A 6 12.11 3.31 -7.07
N TYR A 7 12.34 3.74 -5.82
CA TYR A 7 13.06 4.96 -5.51
C TYR A 7 14.47 4.96 -6.11
N ARG A 8 15.24 3.88 -5.87
CA ARG A 8 16.60 3.72 -6.42
C ARG A 8 16.63 3.76 -7.95
N ARG A 9 15.58 3.27 -8.62
CA ARG A 9 15.50 3.30 -10.09
C ARG A 9 15.26 4.71 -10.60
N LEU A 10 14.34 5.44 -9.98
CA LEU A 10 14.04 6.82 -10.35
C LEU A 10 15.24 7.74 -10.11
N THR A 11 15.89 7.64 -8.94
CA THR A 11 17.04 8.50 -8.60
C THR A 11 18.29 8.22 -9.43
N LYS A 12 18.48 6.99 -9.94
CA LYS A 12 19.54 6.67 -10.90
C LYS A 12 19.35 7.39 -12.25
N LYS A 13 18.10 7.56 -12.69
CA LYS A 13 17.77 8.21 -13.98
C LYS A 13 17.70 9.73 -13.86
N ASN A 14 17.22 10.27 -12.72
CA ASN A 14 17.09 11.69 -12.50
C ASN A 14 17.80 12.11 -11.18
N LYS A 15 18.97 12.74 -11.32
CA LYS A 15 19.79 13.19 -10.17
C LYS A 15 19.19 14.37 -9.41
N ASN A 16 18.28 15.14 -10.02
CA ASN A 16 17.64 16.31 -9.41
C ASN A 16 16.34 15.94 -8.69
N LEU A 17 15.98 14.66 -8.66
CA LEU A 17 14.74 14.16 -8.10
C LEU A 17 14.70 14.25 -6.57
N VAL A 18 15.87 14.14 -5.92
CA VAL A 18 16.00 14.08 -4.47
C VAL A 18 17.01 15.12 -4.00
N ARG A 19 16.68 15.81 -2.91
CA ARG A 19 17.58 16.73 -2.21
C ARG A 19 17.52 16.53 -0.70
N ARG A 20 18.59 16.91 0.00
CA ARG A 20 18.68 16.86 1.47
C ARG A 20 18.25 18.15 2.17
N SER A 21 18.07 19.23 1.41
CA SER A 21 17.64 20.53 1.95
C SER A 21 16.15 20.76 1.75
N ASN A 22 15.54 21.47 2.71
CA ASN A 22 14.16 21.94 2.59
C ASN A 22 13.99 22.77 1.29
N PRO A 23 12.88 22.59 0.55
CA PRO A 23 12.52 23.39 -0.63
C PRO A 23 12.60 24.91 -0.54
N GLY A 24 12.59 25.48 0.67
CA GLY A 24 12.41 26.90 0.89
C GLY A 24 10.98 27.17 1.34
N SER A 25 10.28 28.08 0.67
CA SER A 25 8.91 28.46 1.05
C SER A 25 7.92 27.32 0.77
N VAL A 26 7.28 26.82 1.82
CA VAL A 26 6.19 25.84 1.73
C VAL A 26 4.90 26.48 2.25
N ASP A 27 3.80 26.33 1.52
CA ASP A 27 2.51 26.87 1.95
C ASP A 27 1.78 25.91 2.89
N TRP A 28 1.71 24.64 2.50
CA TRP A 28 0.98 23.63 3.26
C TRP A 28 1.84 22.43 3.57
N LEU A 29 1.73 21.96 4.80
CA LEU A 29 2.21 20.65 5.23
C LEU A 29 1.03 19.68 5.28
N TRP A 30 1.13 18.58 4.54
CA TRP A 30 0.21 17.45 4.57
C TRP A 30 0.93 16.26 5.18
N MET A 31 0.25 15.47 6.00
CA MET A 31 0.89 14.36 6.71
C MET A 31 0.08 13.09 6.56
N ASP A 32 0.65 12.07 5.91
CA ASP A 32 0.20 10.70 6.10
C ASP A 32 0.66 10.27 7.50
N PHE A 33 -0.27 10.32 8.44
CA PHE A 33 0.09 10.38 9.85
C PHE A 33 0.47 9.02 10.41
N ASN A 34 0.00 7.93 9.81
CA ASN A 34 0.30 6.59 10.30
C ASN A 34 1.81 6.30 10.27
N CYS A 35 2.50 6.78 9.23
CA CYS A 35 3.94 6.58 9.10
C CYS A 35 4.75 7.32 10.20
N LEU A 36 4.23 8.45 10.72
CA LEU A 36 4.81 9.19 11.83
C LEU A 36 4.65 8.45 13.17
N ILE A 37 3.50 7.81 13.40
CA ILE A 37 3.25 7.01 14.61
C ILE A 37 4.27 5.87 14.68
N TYR A 38 4.47 5.15 13.58
CA TYR A 38 5.45 4.06 13.51
C TYR A 38 6.90 4.56 13.66
N HIS A 39 7.22 5.77 13.19
CA HIS A 39 8.53 6.39 13.45
C HIS A 39 8.74 6.60 14.95
N CYS A 40 7.77 7.23 15.63
CA CYS A 40 7.86 7.50 17.07
C CYS A 40 7.93 6.21 17.89
N LEU A 41 7.18 5.19 17.50
CA LEU A 41 7.18 3.87 18.15
C LEU A 41 8.55 3.17 18.09
N ARG A 42 9.33 3.41 17.03
CA ARG A 42 10.63 2.76 16.80
C ARG A 42 11.81 3.56 17.34
N ARG A 43 11.56 4.71 17.97
CA ARG A 43 12.64 5.55 18.48
C ARG A 43 13.33 4.88 19.69
N PRO A 44 14.66 4.98 19.79
CA PRO A 44 15.42 4.33 20.87
C PRO A 44 15.20 4.98 22.24
N ASP A 45 14.71 6.22 22.30
CA ASP A 45 14.43 6.94 23.55
C ASP A 45 13.03 6.68 24.11
N LEU A 46 12.16 5.98 23.37
CA LEU A 46 10.92 5.47 23.92
C LEU A 46 11.22 4.27 24.80
N ARG A 47 10.87 4.35 26.09
CA ARG A 47 11.16 3.25 27.02
C ARG A 47 10.48 1.94 26.59
N PRO A 48 11.05 0.78 26.93
CA PRO A 48 10.42 -0.51 26.68
C PRO A 48 8.99 -0.58 27.27
N TYR A 49 8.12 -1.32 26.59
CA TYR A 49 6.75 -1.53 27.04
C TYR A 49 6.75 -2.29 28.38
N PRO A 50 6.12 -1.75 29.44
CA PRO A 50 6.18 -2.32 30.79
C PRO A 50 5.15 -3.44 31.03
N GLY A 51 4.32 -3.75 30.04
CA GLY A 51 3.24 -4.72 30.15
C GLY A 51 1.85 -4.13 30.38
N PRO A 52 0.80 -4.98 30.43
CA PRO A 52 -0.60 -4.55 30.52
C PRO A 52 -0.89 -3.58 31.66
N GLU A 53 -0.30 -3.79 32.85
CA GLU A 53 -0.51 -2.91 34.02
C GLU A 53 0.00 -1.47 33.79
N GLY A 54 1.06 -1.32 32.97
CA GLY A 54 1.64 -0.03 32.64
C GLY A 54 1.21 0.53 31.28
N GLN A 55 0.27 -0.12 30.59
CA GLN A 55 -0.11 0.20 29.21
C GLN A 55 -0.58 1.65 29.07
N GLU A 56 -1.42 2.13 29.97
CA GLU A 56 -2.00 3.47 29.85
C GLU A 56 -0.94 4.58 29.98
N ALA A 57 -0.03 4.45 30.95
CA ALA A 57 1.06 5.38 31.14
C ALA A 57 2.04 5.36 29.95
N TRP A 58 2.35 4.16 29.43
CA TRP A 58 3.23 4.00 28.29
C TRP A 58 2.61 4.57 26.99
N GLU A 59 1.32 4.32 26.74
CA GLU A 59 0.61 4.92 25.61
C GLU A 59 0.59 6.46 25.70
N ALA A 60 0.46 7.01 26.90
CA ALA A 60 0.54 8.46 27.10
C ALA A 60 1.92 9.04 26.72
N GLU A 61 3.00 8.30 27.01
CA GLU A 61 4.36 8.67 26.59
C GLU A 61 4.55 8.58 25.08
N LEU A 62 4.06 7.50 24.45
CA LEU A 62 4.07 7.37 22.99
C LEU A 62 3.29 8.54 22.33
N LEU A 63 2.12 8.89 22.86
CA LEU A 63 1.34 10.03 22.37
C LEU A 63 2.08 11.36 22.56
N ALA A 64 2.77 11.55 23.70
CA ALA A 64 3.60 12.73 23.93
C ALA A 64 4.76 12.82 22.92
N ALA A 65 5.41 11.69 22.61
CA ALA A 65 6.45 11.60 21.59
C ALA A 65 5.90 11.92 20.20
N VAL A 66 4.73 11.40 19.84
CA VAL A 66 4.02 11.74 18.59
C VAL A 66 3.74 13.24 18.49
N VAL A 67 3.27 13.89 19.56
CA VAL A 67 3.04 15.34 19.59
C VAL A 67 4.34 16.12 19.42
N ALA A 68 5.38 15.75 20.17
CA ALA A 68 6.67 16.41 20.12
C ALA A 68 7.28 16.31 18.71
N TYR A 69 7.23 15.12 18.12
CA TYR A 69 7.74 14.89 16.78
C TYR A 69 6.93 15.61 15.70
N THR A 70 5.59 15.61 15.81
CA THR A 70 4.73 16.40 14.92
C THR A 70 5.13 17.88 14.94
N LYS A 71 5.40 18.45 16.14
CA LYS A 71 5.88 19.83 16.26
C LYS A 71 7.25 20.04 15.62
N LYS A 72 8.17 19.08 15.76
CA LYS A 72 9.49 19.10 15.08
C LYS A 72 9.31 19.17 13.56
N VAL A 73 8.48 18.30 12.98
CA VAL A 73 8.22 18.28 11.53
C VAL A 73 7.57 19.59 11.06
N VAL A 74 6.59 20.13 11.80
CA VAL A 74 5.97 21.42 11.48
C VAL A 74 6.99 22.56 11.53
N ALA A 75 7.88 22.57 12.52
CA ALA A 75 8.93 23.59 12.65
C ALA A 75 9.98 23.49 11.52
N LEU A 76 10.34 22.26 11.13
CA LEU A 76 11.24 22.00 9.99
C LEU A 76 10.68 22.55 8.68
N VAL A 77 9.39 22.34 8.43
CA VAL A 77 8.71 22.74 7.19
C VAL A 77 8.37 24.23 7.21
N ASN A 78 7.97 24.76 8.37
CA ASN A 78 7.49 26.13 8.58
C ASN A 78 6.41 26.57 7.57
N PRO A 79 5.26 25.87 7.50
CA PRO A 79 4.26 26.10 6.46
C PRO A 79 3.53 27.45 6.63
N ALA A 80 3.43 28.23 5.55
CA ALA A 80 2.89 29.58 5.58
C ALA A 80 1.36 29.65 5.75
N LYS A 81 0.61 28.68 5.20
CA LYS A 81 -0.86 28.67 5.16
C LYS A 81 -1.47 27.70 6.17
N GLY A 82 -0.96 26.48 6.29
CA GLY A 82 -1.52 25.54 7.26
C GLY A 82 -0.96 24.12 7.25
N VAL A 83 -1.57 23.30 8.11
CA VAL A 83 -1.22 21.88 8.31
C VAL A 83 -2.48 21.04 8.16
N TYR A 84 -2.38 19.96 7.40
CA TYR A 84 -3.39 18.92 7.26
C TYR A 84 -2.83 17.58 7.71
N ILE A 85 -3.49 16.95 8.68
CA ILE A 85 -3.12 15.64 9.22
C ILE A 85 -4.15 14.62 8.77
N ALA A 86 -3.71 13.57 8.08
CA ALA A 86 -4.54 12.47 7.61
C ALA A 86 -4.20 11.20 8.38
N VAL A 87 -5.11 10.75 9.24
CA VAL A 87 -4.99 9.47 9.95
C VAL A 87 -5.77 8.40 9.18
N ASP A 88 -5.24 7.19 9.04
CA ASP A 88 -5.97 6.12 8.36
C ASP A 88 -7.33 5.88 9.00
N GLY A 89 -8.35 5.76 8.16
CA GLY A 89 -9.71 5.38 8.52
C GLY A 89 -10.09 4.00 8.02
N VAL A 90 -11.39 3.77 7.87
CA VAL A 90 -11.89 2.52 7.29
C VAL A 90 -11.50 2.42 5.81
N VAL A 91 -10.91 1.29 5.40
CA VAL A 91 -10.35 1.08 4.06
C VAL A 91 -11.15 0.04 3.26
N PRO A 92 -10.98 -0.07 1.93
CA PRO A 92 -11.63 -1.14 1.16
C PRO A 92 -11.14 -2.54 1.53
N MET A 93 -11.95 -3.57 1.24
CA MET A 93 -11.62 -4.97 1.50
C MET A 93 -10.32 -5.41 0.82
N ALA A 94 -10.02 -4.89 -0.37
CA ALA A 94 -8.73 -5.13 -1.02
C ALA A 94 -7.54 -4.75 -0.12
N LYS A 95 -7.61 -3.59 0.55
CA LYS A 95 -6.59 -3.19 1.55
C LYS A 95 -6.72 -3.98 2.85
N MET A 96 -7.93 -4.23 3.34
CA MET A 96 -8.13 -5.01 4.56
C MET A 96 -7.55 -6.44 4.45
N LYS A 97 -7.63 -7.09 3.27
CA LYS A 97 -6.98 -8.38 3.00
C LYS A 97 -5.47 -8.26 3.24
N GLN A 98 -4.82 -7.28 2.60
CA GLN A 98 -3.39 -7.04 2.77
C GLN A 98 -3.03 -6.84 4.25
N GLN A 99 -3.82 -6.02 4.96
CA GLN A 99 -3.54 -5.76 6.36
C GLN A 99 -3.77 -7.01 7.23
N ARG A 100 -4.82 -7.80 7.00
CA ARG A 100 -5.10 -9.06 7.71
C ARG A 100 -3.93 -10.03 7.57
N LEU A 101 -3.51 -10.28 6.33
CA LEU A 101 -2.39 -11.18 6.02
C LEU A 101 -1.11 -10.74 6.72
N ARG A 102 -0.81 -9.44 6.72
CA ARG A 102 0.35 -8.88 7.44
C ARG A 102 0.25 -9.12 8.95
N ARG A 103 -0.91 -8.85 9.56
CA ARG A 103 -1.10 -8.96 11.01
C ARG A 103 -1.06 -10.41 11.51
N PHE A 104 -1.67 -11.35 10.78
CA PHE A 104 -1.57 -12.78 11.09
C PHE A 104 -0.13 -13.29 11.00
N LYS A 105 0.62 -12.86 9.98
CA LYS A 105 2.05 -13.20 9.88
C LYS A 105 2.86 -12.64 11.05
N SER A 106 2.64 -11.38 11.42
CA SER A 106 3.34 -10.77 12.55
C SER A 106 3.04 -11.46 13.88
N ALA A 107 1.77 -11.86 14.10
CA ALA A 107 1.38 -12.63 15.27
C ALA A 107 2.06 -14.00 15.29
N TRP A 108 2.06 -14.73 14.17
CA TRP A 108 2.72 -16.02 14.03
C TRP A 108 4.23 -15.93 14.29
N LEU A 109 4.91 -14.94 13.71
CA LEU A 109 6.35 -14.70 13.94
C LEU A 109 6.64 -14.43 15.42
N THR A 110 5.78 -13.69 16.10
CA THR A 110 5.94 -13.37 17.53
C THR A 110 5.78 -14.62 18.41
N GLU A 111 4.77 -15.44 18.12
CA GLU A 111 4.49 -16.70 18.83
C GLU A 111 5.62 -17.73 18.67
N HIS A 112 6.27 -17.74 17.50
CA HIS A 112 7.36 -18.67 17.18
C HIS A 112 8.76 -18.14 17.55
N GLY A 113 8.87 -16.97 18.18
CA GLY A 113 10.17 -16.42 18.58
C GLY A 113 11.01 -15.88 17.41
N LEU A 114 10.37 -15.54 16.28
CA LEU A 114 11.00 -15.13 15.01
C LEU A 114 10.70 -13.66 14.66
N ALA A 115 10.09 -12.90 15.57
CA ALA A 115 9.81 -11.49 15.31
C ALA A 115 11.11 -10.66 15.36
N GLU A 116 11.24 -9.67 14.45
CA GLU A 116 12.41 -8.77 14.42
C GLU A 116 12.69 -8.17 15.81
N GLY A 117 13.97 -8.18 16.20
CA GLY A 117 14.46 -7.68 17.49
C GLY A 117 14.08 -8.53 18.71
N GLN A 118 13.79 -9.82 18.53
CA GLN A 118 13.72 -10.79 19.64
C GLN A 118 15.09 -11.46 19.82
N ASP A 119 15.91 -10.84 20.66
CA ASP A 119 17.17 -11.41 21.14
C ASP A 119 16.92 -11.93 22.57
N ALA A 120 17.83 -12.73 23.12
CA ALA A 120 17.71 -13.21 24.51
C ALA A 120 17.60 -12.06 25.56
N SER A 121 18.01 -10.84 25.18
CA SER A 121 17.95 -9.62 25.97
C SER A 121 16.69 -8.76 25.73
N SER A 122 15.83 -9.12 24.77
CA SER A 122 14.68 -8.30 24.40
C SER A 122 13.57 -8.33 25.46
N PRO A 123 12.79 -7.24 25.61
CA PRO A 123 11.64 -7.22 26.52
C PRO A 123 10.69 -8.37 26.18
N LYS A 124 10.30 -9.15 27.20
CA LYS A 124 9.37 -10.27 27.04
C LYS A 124 8.00 -9.82 26.55
N GLU A 125 7.60 -8.58 26.86
CA GLU A 125 6.32 -8.02 26.47
C GLU A 125 6.48 -6.86 25.50
N ARG A 126 5.64 -6.83 24.46
CA ARG A 126 5.61 -5.79 23.43
C ARG A 126 4.22 -5.17 23.40
N TRP A 127 4.17 -3.87 23.16
CA TRP A 127 2.89 -3.21 22.92
C TRP A 127 2.28 -3.71 21.61
N ASP A 128 0.99 -4.01 21.63
CA ASP A 128 0.29 -4.54 20.46
C ASP A 128 0.10 -3.44 19.41
N THR A 129 0.98 -3.44 18.42
CA THR A 129 0.95 -2.46 17.32
C THR A 129 -0.33 -2.50 16.48
N ASN A 130 -1.14 -3.57 16.58
CA ASN A 130 -2.46 -3.61 15.96
C ASN A 130 -3.42 -2.58 16.57
N ALA A 131 -3.09 -1.99 17.73
CA ALA A 131 -3.78 -0.85 18.29
C ALA A 131 -3.75 0.39 17.37
N ILE A 132 -2.82 0.47 16.40
CA ILE A 132 -2.81 1.48 15.33
C ILE A 132 -3.76 1.02 14.21
N THR A 133 -5.06 0.93 14.54
CA THR A 133 -6.13 0.57 13.61
C THR A 133 -7.40 1.35 13.97
N PRO A 134 -8.16 1.89 13.01
CA PRO A 134 -9.42 2.57 13.28
C PRO A 134 -10.35 1.78 14.19
N GLY A 135 -10.94 2.46 15.18
CA GLY A 135 -11.88 1.87 16.13
C GLY A 135 -11.27 1.38 17.44
N THR A 136 -9.94 1.33 17.57
CA THR A 136 -9.29 0.99 18.85
C THR A 136 -9.32 2.18 19.81
N GLU A 137 -9.16 1.88 21.11
CA GLU A 137 -9.09 2.94 22.14
C GLU A 137 -7.88 3.87 21.94
N PHE A 138 -6.73 3.32 21.54
CA PHE A 138 -5.52 4.11 21.25
C PHE A 138 -5.76 5.16 20.16
N MET A 139 -6.43 4.80 19.06
CA MET A 139 -6.75 5.77 18.00
C MET A 139 -7.72 6.86 18.48
N GLY A 140 -8.63 6.53 19.39
CA GLY A 140 -9.48 7.51 20.08
C GLY A 140 -8.68 8.48 20.97
N LYS A 141 -7.66 7.98 21.70
CA LYS A 141 -6.74 8.83 22.47
C LYS A 141 -5.91 9.73 21.55
N LEU A 142 -5.39 9.18 20.44
CA LEU A 142 -4.64 9.92 19.44
C LEU A 142 -5.45 11.10 18.87
N ARG A 143 -6.69 10.84 18.42
CA ARG A 143 -7.60 11.89 17.93
C ARG A 143 -7.71 13.06 18.91
N LYS A 144 -7.99 12.77 20.19
CA LYS A 144 -8.14 13.80 21.25
C LYS A 144 -6.87 14.63 21.43
N VAL A 145 -5.70 14.01 21.32
CA VAL A 145 -4.41 14.69 21.46
C VAL A 145 -4.15 15.60 20.26
N LEU A 146 -4.36 15.11 19.04
CA LEU A 146 -4.17 15.88 17.80
C LEU A 146 -5.10 17.10 17.72
N GLU A 147 -6.39 16.93 18.04
CA GLU A 147 -7.38 18.03 18.05
C GLU A 147 -7.03 19.16 19.02
N LYS A 148 -6.27 18.84 20.09
CA LYS A 148 -5.82 19.82 21.08
C LYS A 148 -4.53 20.54 20.69
N MET A 149 -3.77 20.03 19.71
CA MET A 149 -2.46 20.59 19.36
C MET A 149 -2.57 22.01 18.81
N ASN A 150 -3.46 22.23 17.84
CA ASN A 150 -3.67 23.54 17.24
C ASN A 150 -5.03 23.62 16.54
N LYS A 151 -5.87 24.58 16.97
CA LYS A 151 -7.23 24.77 16.43
C LYS A 151 -7.27 25.21 14.96
N LYS A 152 -6.14 25.68 14.40
CA LYS A 152 -6.03 26.07 12.98
C LYS A 152 -5.67 24.90 12.07
N TRP A 153 -5.18 23.79 12.62
CA TRP A 153 -4.83 22.62 11.82
C TRP A 153 -6.09 21.84 11.43
N ILE A 154 -6.05 21.22 10.26
CA ILE A 154 -7.13 20.37 9.77
C ILE A 154 -6.75 18.92 10.08
N ILE A 155 -7.59 18.24 10.87
CA ILE A 155 -7.37 16.85 11.27
C ILE A 155 -8.45 16.01 10.60
N SER A 156 -8.08 15.16 9.65
CA SER A 156 -8.93 14.05 9.18
C SER A 156 -8.60 12.81 10.01
N SER A 157 -9.47 12.53 10.97
CA SER A 157 -9.23 11.48 11.98
C SER A 157 -9.54 10.08 11.46
N SER A 158 -9.27 9.05 12.27
CA SER A 158 -9.61 7.65 11.94
C SER A 158 -11.11 7.36 11.86
N ASP A 159 -11.96 8.30 12.30
CA ASP A 159 -13.42 8.18 12.22
C ASP A 159 -13.96 8.50 10.81
N GLU A 160 -13.16 9.18 9.99
CA GLU A 160 -13.46 9.40 8.57
C GLU A 160 -12.90 8.23 7.75
N PRO A 161 -13.62 7.67 6.77
CA PRO A 161 -13.11 6.56 5.96
C PRO A 161 -11.98 7.00 5.00
N GLY A 162 -11.20 6.03 4.55
CA GLY A 162 -10.11 6.18 3.59
C GLY A 162 -8.71 6.05 4.20
N GLU A 163 -7.74 5.63 3.40
CA GLU A 163 -6.32 5.68 3.73
C GLU A 163 -5.85 7.15 3.82
N GLY A 164 -4.86 7.43 4.67
CA GLY A 164 -4.31 8.77 4.89
C GLY A 164 -3.86 9.43 3.58
N GLU A 165 -3.13 8.70 2.74
CA GLU A 165 -2.73 9.17 1.40
C GLU A 165 -3.94 9.51 0.51
N HIS A 166 -5.00 8.69 0.51
CA HIS A 166 -6.20 8.92 -0.30
C HIS A 166 -7.02 10.11 0.22
N LYS A 167 -7.07 10.33 1.54
CA LYS A 167 -7.70 11.51 2.15
C LYS A 167 -6.99 12.80 1.75
N ILE A 168 -5.65 12.80 1.71
CA ILE A 168 -4.86 13.92 1.20
C ILE A 168 -5.23 14.22 -0.26
N MET A 169 -5.22 13.20 -1.12
CA MET A 169 -5.55 13.38 -2.54
C MET A 169 -7.00 13.84 -2.74
N GLU A 170 -7.94 13.30 -1.97
CA GLU A 170 -9.34 13.72 -2.02
C GLU A 170 -9.49 15.18 -1.64
N GLN A 171 -8.81 15.64 -0.60
CA GLN A 171 -8.85 17.04 -0.21
C GLN A 171 -8.30 17.93 -1.34
N TRP A 172 -7.17 17.58 -1.96
CA TRP A 172 -6.62 18.34 -3.09
C TRP A 172 -7.59 18.44 -4.26
N ARG A 173 -8.25 17.33 -4.62
CA ARG A 173 -9.30 17.31 -5.66
C ARG A 173 -10.48 18.21 -5.29
N ARG A 174 -10.95 18.15 -4.03
CA ARG A 174 -12.09 18.96 -3.55
C ARG A 174 -11.80 20.45 -3.56
N CYS A 175 -10.57 20.85 -3.24
CA CYS A 175 -10.16 22.26 -3.28
C CYS A 175 -10.23 22.88 -4.68
N CYS A 176 -10.38 22.05 -5.73
CA CYS A 176 -10.46 22.45 -7.13
C CYS A 176 -11.89 22.37 -7.70
N SER A 177 -12.86 21.86 -6.93
CA SER A 177 -14.26 21.76 -7.37
C SER A 177 -14.98 23.08 -7.14
N ALA A 178 -15.64 23.60 -8.18
CA ALA A 178 -16.40 24.87 -8.16
C ALA A 178 -17.66 24.86 -7.26
N THR A 179 -17.95 23.77 -6.54
CA THR A 179 -19.08 23.66 -5.60
C THR A 179 -18.60 23.70 -4.15
N PRO A 180 -18.61 24.87 -3.48
CA PRO A 180 -18.26 24.99 -2.07
C PRO A 180 -19.42 24.46 -1.22
N THR A 181 -19.48 23.15 -1.03
CA THR A 181 -20.53 22.52 -0.19
C THR A 181 -19.91 21.72 0.95
N ARG A 182 -19.22 22.42 1.86
CA ARG A 182 -19.07 22.14 3.31
C ARG A 182 -18.00 23.04 3.93
N ARG A 183 -18.06 23.21 5.26
CA ARG A 183 -17.21 24.05 6.14
C ARG A 183 -15.68 23.85 6.06
N HIS A 184 -15.15 23.07 5.11
CA HIS A 184 -13.74 22.67 5.03
C HIS A 184 -13.13 22.68 3.61
N SER A 185 -13.74 23.42 2.67
CA SER A 185 -13.11 23.68 1.36
C SER A 185 -11.96 24.68 1.56
N LEU A 186 -10.72 24.24 1.34
CA LEU A 186 -9.58 25.15 1.25
C LEU A 186 -9.59 25.74 -0.17
N ALA A 187 -9.73 27.05 -0.29
CA ALA A 187 -9.51 27.70 -1.58
C ALA A 187 -8.03 27.57 -1.95
N VAL A 188 -7.72 26.86 -3.04
CA VAL A 188 -6.36 26.84 -3.60
C VAL A 188 -6.12 28.19 -4.26
N SER A 189 -5.10 28.91 -3.78
CA SER A 189 -4.59 30.07 -4.51
C SER A 189 -3.59 29.60 -5.58
N THR A 190 -3.42 30.42 -6.62
CA THR A 190 -2.31 30.29 -7.59
C THR A 190 -0.97 30.11 -6.86
N ASP A 191 -0.10 29.28 -7.43
CA ASP A 191 1.28 29.02 -6.96
C ASP A 191 1.37 28.52 -5.52
N THR A 192 0.72 27.38 -5.23
CA THR A 192 0.79 26.76 -3.91
C THR A 192 1.81 25.62 -3.87
N THR A 193 2.74 25.67 -2.91
CA THR A 193 3.74 24.61 -2.66
C THR A 193 3.29 23.71 -1.52
N TYR A 194 3.20 22.40 -1.80
CA TYR A 194 2.85 21.37 -0.83
C TYR A 194 4.06 20.53 -0.44
N ALA A 195 4.26 20.39 0.87
CA ALA A 195 5.10 19.33 1.43
C ALA A 195 4.22 18.23 2.00
N VAL A 196 4.47 16.98 1.63
CA VAL A 196 3.76 15.82 2.15
C VAL A 196 4.74 14.96 2.95
N TYR A 197 4.47 14.77 4.23
CA TYR A 197 5.22 13.85 5.07
C TYR A 197 4.78 12.42 4.78
N GLY A 198 5.67 11.64 4.16
CA GLY A 198 5.43 10.30 3.62
C GLY A 198 6.24 10.09 2.35
N LEU A 199 6.68 8.85 2.07
CA LEU A 199 7.52 8.55 0.90
C LEU A 199 7.33 7.10 0.41
N ASP A 200 6.09 6.64 0.46
CA ASP A 200 5.74 5.30 -0.02
C ASP A 200 5.45 5.35 -1.54
N ALA A 201 5.57 4.21 -2.22
CA ALA A 201 5.46 4.16 -3.68
C ALA A 201 4.07 4.54 -4.19
N ASP A 202 3.01 4.18 -3.45
CA ASP A 202 1.64 4.54 -3.80
C ASP A 202 1.43 6.06 -3.65
N LEU A 203 1.94 6.66 -2.56
CA LEU A 203 1.95 8.11 -2.38
C LEU A 203 2.64 8.86 -3.54
N VAL A 204 3.77 8.36 -4.06
CA VAL A 204 4.43 8.95 -5.26
C VAL A 204 3.49 8.95 -6.46
N VAL A 205 2.87 7.80 -6.78
CA VAL A 205 1.96 7.65 -7.93
C VAL A 205 0.71 8.50 -7.74
N LEU A 206 0.12 8.50 -6.54
CA LEU A 206 -1.07 9.25 -6.19
C LEU A 206 -0.85 10.76 -6.23
N SER A 207 0.28 11.24 -5.69
CA SER A 207 0.66 12.66 -5.77
C SER A 207 0.89 13.09 -7.20
N LEU A 208 1.58 12.27 -8.02
CA LEU A 208 1.80 12.56 -9.42
C LEU A 208 0.48 12.65 -10.21
N LEU A 209 -0.40 11.66 -10.06
CA LEU A 209 -1.71 11.62 -10.71
C LEU A 209 -2.60 12.79 -10.28
N THR A 210 -2.63 13.10 -8.99
CA THR A 210 -3.47 14.16 -8.44
C THR A 210 -2.94 15.53 -8.85
N GLN A 211 -1.61 15.73 -8.84
CA GLN A 211 -0.96 16.94 -9.34
C GLN A 211 -1.32 17.19 -10.81
N ASP A 212 -1.20 16.19 -11.68
CA ASP A 212 -1.56 16.29 -13.11
C ASP A 212 -3.05 16.64 -13.29
N THR A 213 -3.92 15.95 -12.55
CA THR A 213 -5.38 16.15 -12.63
C THR A 213 -5.78 17.55 -12.18
N VAL A 214 -5.26 18.00 -11.03
CA VAL A 214 -5.55 19.31 -10.45
C VAL A 214 -5.00 20.42 -11.34
N SER A 215 -3.77 20.28 -11.82
CA SER A 215 -3.13 21.31 -12.64
C SER A 215 -3.87 21.51 -13.97
N LYS A 216 -4.35 20.43 -14.60
CA LYS A 216 -5.17 20.49 -15.83
C LYS A 216 -6.55 21.08 -15.58
N THR A 217 -7.19 20.73 -14.46
CA THR A 217 -8.55 21.19 -14.14
C THR A 217 -8.59 22.68 -13.78
N THR A 218 -7.57 23.15 -13.04
CA THR A 218 -7.50 24.54 -12.55
C THR A 218 -6.71 25.46 -13.46
N SER A 219 -5.94 24.91 -14.42
CA SER A 219 -4.95 25.65 -15.21
C SER A 219 -3.90 26.37 -14.33
N GLN A 220 -3.62 25.83 -13.14
CA GLN A 220 -2.64 26.36 -12.20
C GLN A 220 -1.65 25.27 -11.78
N PRO A 221 -0.34 25.53 -11.78
CA PRO A 221 0.64 24.53 -11.37
C PRO A 221 0.55 24.28 -9.87
N LEU A 222 0.53 23.00 -9.49
CA LEU A 222 0.69 22.58 -8.11
C LEU A 222 2.12 22.07 -7.90
N SER A 223 2.92 22.69 -7.04
CA SER A 223 4.26 22.15 -6.72
C SER A 223 4.20 21.23 -5.52
N VAL A 224 4.77 20.03 -5.64
CA VAL A 224 4.64 18.98 -4.62
C VAL A 224 5.98 18.34 -4.29
N TYR A 225 6.29 18.31 -3.00
CA TYR A 225 7.41 17.58 -2.43
C TYR A 225 6.93 16.52 -1.46
N LEU A 226 7.39 15.29 -1.65
CA LEU A 226 7.27 14.24 -0.64
C LEU A 226 8.54 14.23 0.19
N PHE A 227 8.46 14.07 1.50
CA PHE A 227 9.64 14.04 2.34
C PHE A 227 9.46 13.12 3.54
N ARG A 228 10.58 12.51 3.93
CA ARG A 228 10.74 11.61 5.07
C ARG A 228 12.16 11.70 5.57
N GLU A 229 12.40 11.13 6.73
CA GLU A 229 13.73 10.97 7.25
C GLU A 229 14.60 10.15 6.29
N GLU A 230 15.88 10.49 6.18
CA GLU A 230 16.83 9.78 5.33
C GLU A 230 17.28 8.49 6.03
N ILE A 231 17.20 7.38 5.30
CA ILE A 231 17.61 6.06 5.77
C ILE A 231 18.71 5.56 4.84
N GLU A 232 19.87 5.26 5.42
CA GLU A 232 21.04 4.69 4.74
C GLU A 232 21.39 3.36 5.41
N ASP A 233 21.50 2.28 4.63
CA ASP A 233 21.77 0.92 5.11
C ASP A 233 20.88 0.46 6.28
N GLY A 234 19.61 0.87 6.25
CA GLY A 234 18.61 0.51 7.27
C GLY A 234 18.69 1.35 8.55
N SER A 235 19.60 2.31 8.63
CA SER A 235 19.79 3.19 9.78
C SER A 235 19.40 4.63 9.46
N MET A 236 18.88 5.31 10.47
CA MET A 236 18.50 6.72 10.39
C MET A 236 19.75 7.60 10.24
N VAL A 237 19.82 8.41 9.18
CA VAL A 237 20.92 9.34 8.98
C VAL A 237 20.77 10.52 9.94
N ARG A 238 21.83 10.82 10.69
CA ARG A 238 21.89 11.92 11.64
C ARG A 238 23.05 12.85 11.31
N ASP A 239 22.88 14.14 11.56
CA ASP A 239 23.94 15.13 11.43
C ASP A 239 24.92 15.11 12.61
N ALA A 240 25.92 16.00 12.58
CA ALA A 240 26.94 16.10 13.62
C ALA A 240 26.39 16.48 15.01
N THR A 241 25.18 17.01 15.09
CA THR A 241 24.49 17.35 16.34
C THR A 241 23.61 16.22 16.85
N GLY A 242 23.49 15.12 16.07
CA GLY A 242 22.63 13.98 16.36
C GLY A 242 21.19 14.13 15.84
N GLU A 243 20.90 15.22 15.12
CA GLU A 243 19.57 15.46 14.55
C GLU A 243 19.35 14.68 13.27
N GLU A 244 18.12 14.17 13.12
CA GLU A 244 17.71 13.37 11.97
C GLU A 244 17.69 14.21 10.68
N GLN A 245 18.31 13.69 9.62
CA GLN A 245 18.27 14.31 8.31
C GLN A 245 17.03 13.89 7.53
N PHE A 246 16.58 14.76 6.63
CA PHE A 246 15.41 14.56 5.80
C PHE A 246 15.79 14.55 4.33
N GLN A 247 15.15 13.67 3.56
CA GLN A 247 15.22 13.66 2.11
C GLN A 247 13.90 14.16 1.53
N TRP A 248 14.00 14.97 0.47
CA TRP A 248 12.89 15.61 -0.21
C TRP A 248 12.86 15.17 -1.67
N PHE A 249 11.77 14.54 -2.05
CA PHE A 249 11.50 14.01 -3.38
C PHE A 249 10.57 14.96 -4.15
N SER A 250 11.02 15.43 -5.30
CA SER A 250 10.29 16.38 -6.16
C SER A 250 9.34 15.65 -7.10
N ILE A 251 8.03 15.78 -6.88
CA ILE A 251 7.02 15.25 -7.82
C ILE A 251 7.05 16.03 -9.13
N ASP A 252 7.35 17.33 -9.09
CA ASP A 252 7.53 18.15 -10.28
C ASP A 252 8.65 17.61 -11.18
N ALA A 253 9.82 17.31 -10.60
CA ALA A 253 10.94 16.77 -11.37
C ALA A 253 10.62 15.38 -11.94
N LEU A 254 9.88 14.55 -11.20
CA LEU A 254 9.42 13.25 -11.69
C LEU A 254 8.45 13.42 -12.87
N ARG A 255 7.48 14.32 -12.73
CA ARG A 255 6.48 14.63 -13.77
C ARG A 255 7.18 15.02 -15.06
N ASP A 256 8.10 15.98 -14.98
CA ASP A 256 8.79 16.52 -16.15
C ASP A 256 9.54 15.40 -16.90
N THR A 257 10.27 14.54 -16.18
CA THR A 257 10.94 13.37 -16.77
C THR A 257 9.97 12.38 -17.43
N ILE A 258 8.83 12.09 -16.79
CA ILE A 258 7.88 11.13 -17.37
C ILE A 258 7.21 11.71 -18.62
N THR A 259 6.86 13.00 -18.59
CA THR A 259 6.20 13.68 -19.71
C THR A 259 7.04 13.77 -20.98
N GLU A 260 8.36 13.60 -20.89
CA GLU A 260 9.23 13.44 -22.06
C GLU A 260 8.91 12.16 -22.86
N THR A 261 8.30 11.16 -22.23
CA THR A 261 8.08 9.83 -22.82
C THR A 261 6.61 9.45 -22.98
N MET A 262 5.74 9.84 -22.04
CA MET A 262 4.33 9.47 -22.04
C MET A 262 3.47 10.40 -21.17
N PRO A 263 2.14 10.42 -21.36
CA PRO A 263 1.23 11.12 -20.45
C PRO A 263 1.31 10.56 -19.02
N ILE A 264 1.19 11.44 -18.01
CA ILE A 264 1.24 11.06 -16.59
C ILE A 264 0.20 10.00 -16.21
N ARG A 265 -1.02 10.13 -16.75
CA ARG A 265 -2.11 9.18 -16.46
C ARG A 265 -1.80 7.77 -16.95
N GLU A 266 -1.13 7.66 -18.09
CA GLU A 266 -0.71 6.39 -18.68
C GLU A 266 0.38 5.74 -17.83
N TYR A 267 1.37 6.51 -17.41
CA TYR A 267 2.39 6.06 -16.45
C TYR A 267 1.76 5.57 -15.14
N CYS A 268 0.88 6.38 -14.52
CA CYS A 268 0.29 6.06 -13.23
C CYS A 268 -0.59 4.81 -13.31
N PHE A 269 -1.37 4.65 -14.38
CA PHE A 269 -2.14 3.43 -14.59
C PHE A 269 -1.22 2.23 -14.86
N ALA A 270 -0.16 2.40 -15.64
CA ALA A 270 0.82 1.36 -15.91
C ALA A 270 1.50 0.84 -14.62
N MET A 271 1.78 1.70 -13.65
CA MET A 271 2.38 1.26 -12.38
C MET A 271 1.53 0.21 -11.64
N SER A 272 0.22 0.12 -11.90
CA SER A 272 -0.65 -0.92 -11.31
C SER A 272 -0.28 -2.35 -11.73
N PHE A 273 0.43 -2.55 -12.87
CA PHE A 273 0.81 -3.88 -13.38
C PHE A 273 2.07 -4.47 -12.72
N LEU A 274 2.84 -3.67 -11.97
CA LEU A 274 4.10 -4.10 -11.33
C LEU A 274 3.89 -4.72 -9.93
N GLY A 275 2.63 -4.99 -9.60
CA GLY A 275 2.17 -5.42 -8.27
C GLY A 275 1.94 -4.24 -7.35
N ASN A 276 0.85 -4.27 -6.61
CA ASN A 276 0.47 -3.25 -5.62
C ASN A 276 -0.16 -3.96 -4.41
N ASP A 277 -0.73 -3.20 -3.49
CA ASP A 277 -1.35 -3.77 -2.28
C ASP A 277 -2.62 -4.58 -2.58
N PHE A 278 -3.22 -4.44 -3.76
CA PHE A 278 -4.52 -5.00 -4.12
C PHE A 278 -4.43 -6.18 -5.09
N LEU A 279 -3.45 -6.17 -6.00
CA LEU A 279 -3.21 -7.22 -6.99
C LEU A 279 -1.76 -7.75 -6.93
N PRO A 280 -1.57 -9.09 -7.00
CA PRO A 280 -0.24 -9.67 -6.99
C PRO A 280 0.49 -9.43 -8.32
N SER A 281 1.80 -9.23 -8.25
CA SER A 281 2.67 -9.09 -9.42
C SER A 281 2.84 -10.41 -10.18
N ALA A 282 2.86 -10.35 -11.51
CA ALA A 282 3.23 -11.50 -12.35
C ALA A 282 4.67 -11.98 -12.07
N LEU A 283 4.93 -13.28 -12.20
CA LEU A 283 6.26 -13.87 -11.94
C LEU A 283 7.36 -13.24 -12.81
N GLY A 284 7.10 -13.03 -14.09
CA GLY A 284 8.08 -12.50 -15.06
C GLY A 284 8.18 -10.98 -15.15
N LEU A 285 7.42 -10.22 -14.35
CA LEU A 285 7.39 -8.75 -14.40
C LEU A 285 7.54 -8.17 -12.98
N LYS A 286 8.79 -8.00 -12.54
CA LYS A 286 9.13 -7.61 -11.17
C LYS A 286 9.88 -6.28 -11.12
N MET A 287 9.53 -5.45 -10.13
CA MET A 287 10.17 -4.16 -9.90
C MET A 287 11.66 -4.26 -9.51
N ARG A 288 12.07 -5.36 -8.88
CA ARG A 288 13.47 -5.61 -8.49
C ARG A 288 14.35 -6.02 -9.69
N GLU A 289 13.74 -6.44 -10.78
CA GLU A 289 14.40 -6.82 -12.05
C GLU A 289 14.19 -5.68 -13.08
N ASP A 290 14.19 -5.95 -14.38
CA ASP A 290 13.95 -4.98 -15.46
C ASP A 290 12.44 -4.72 -15.73
N GLY A 291 11.54 -5.15 -14.84
CA GLY A 291 10.09 -5.09 -15.11
C GLY A 291 9.53 -3.68 -15.32
N HIS A 292 10.07 -2.67 -14.62
CA HIS A 292 9.67 -1.27 -14.83
C HIS A 292 10.04 -0.79 -16.23
N GLU A 293 11.29 -0.96 -16.65
CA GLU A 293 11.78 -0.53 -17.95
C GLU A 293 11.00 -1.19 -19.08
N VAL A 294 10.86 -2.51 -19.02
CA VAL A 294 10.08 -3.27 -20.01
C VAL A 294 8.66 -2.74 -20.12
N LEU A 295 8.00 -2.48 -18.97
CA LEU A 295 6.64 -1.96 -19.00
C LEU A 295 6.56 -0.54 -19.56
N MET A 296 7.46 0.36 -19.14
CA MET A 296 7.47 1.73 -19.64
C MET A 296 7.76 1.79 -21.14
N ASP A 297 8.69 0.98 -21.65
CA ASP A 297 9.01 0.92 -23.07
C ASP A 297 7.80 0.43 -23.90
N LEU A 298 7.09 -0.59 -23.41
CA LEU A 298 5.85 -1.08 -24.04
C LEU A 298 4.75 -0.01 -24.03
N VAL A 299 4.54 0.66 -22.90
CA VAL A 299 3.50 1.69 -22.76
C VAL A 299 3.81 2.89 -23.65
N ALA A 300 5.07 3.33 -23.72
CA ALA A 300 5.50 4.40 -24.61
C ALA A 300 5.26 4.04 -26.09
N HIS A 301 5.58 2.80 -26.49
CA HIS A 301 5.34 2.32 -27.85
C HIS A 301 3.85 2.28 -28.22
N LEU A 302 2.99 1.92 -27.26
CA LEU A 302 1.55 1.83 -27.47
C LEU A 302 0.84 3.18 -27.50
N GLN A 303 1.42 4.26 -26.94
CA GLN A 303 0.76 5.57 -26.85
C GLN A 303 0.21 6.10 -28.18
N GLY A 304 0.95 5.89 -29.28
CA GLY A 304 0.57 6.40 -30.60
C GLY A 304 -0.52 5.61 -31.32
N THR A 305 -0.83 4.39 -30.87
CA THR A 305 -1.73 3.48 -31.60
C THR A 305 -2.83 2.87 -30.74
N SER A 306 -2.55 2.58 -29.49
CA SER A 306 -3.43 1.85 -28.57
C SER A 306 -3.11 2.23 -27.11
N PRO A 307 -3.39 3.48 -26.69
CA PRO A 307 -3.13 3.95 -25.32
C PRO A 307 -3.90 3.10 -24.30
N LEU A 308 -3.37 2.99 -23.08
CA LEU A 308 -3.97 2.19 -22.02
C LEU A 308 -5.27 2.79 -21.51
N LEU A 309 -5.47 4.09 -21.68
CA LEU A 309 -6.68 4.81 -21.32
C LEU A 309 -7.40 5.30 -22.59
N ASP A 310 -8.73 5.24 -22.57
CA ASP A 310 -9.58 5.78 -23.62
C ASP A 310 -9.67 7.31 -23.54
N GLU A 311 -10.41 7.93 -24.46
CA GLU A 311 -10.61 9.39 -24.51
C GLU A 311 -11.32 9.95 -23.25
N LYS A 312 -12.08 9.11 -22.55
CA LYS A 312 -12.71 9.45 -21.26
C LYS A 312 -11.76 9.21 -20.08
N GLY A 313 -10.57 8.69 -20.37
CA GLY A 313 -9.55 8.33 -19.40
C GLY A 313 -9.93 7.12 -18.56
N CYS A 314 -10.77 6.24 -19.07
CA CYS A 314 -11.09 4.93 -18.51
C CYS A 314 -10.20 3.85 -19.13
N PRO A 315 -10.04 2.66 -18.50
CA PRO A 315 -9.19 1.61 -19.05
C PRO A 315 -9.64 1.18 -20.46
N SER A 316 -8.74 1.31 -21.43
CA SER A 316 -8.97 0.99 -22.83
C SER A 316 -8.86 -0.52 -23.06
N VAL A 317 -9.95 -1.16 -23.48
CA VAL A 317 -9.95 -2.58 -23.84
C VAL A 317 -8.92 -2.86 -24.93
N VAL A 318 -8.82 -1.98 -25.92
CA VAL A 318 -7.89 -2.13 -27.06
C VAL A 318 -6.45 -2.01 -26.57
N GLY A 319 -6.13 -0.96 -25.82
CA GLY A 319 -4.79 -0.71 -25.30
C GLY A 319 -4.31 -1.78 -24.33
N LEU A 320 -5.16 -2.19 -23.40
CA LEU A 320 -4.87 -3.27 -22.46
C LEU A 320 -4.67 -4.61 -23.17
N THR A 321 -5.52 -4.93 -24.16
CA THR A 321 -5.37 -6.16 -24.95
C THR A 321 -4.05 -6.15 -25.72
N ALA A 322 -3.67 -5.00 -26.29
CA ALA A 322 -2.38 -4.85 -26.97
C ALA A 322 -1.20 -5.04 -26.00
N LEU A 323 -1.25 -4.40 -24.82
CA LEU A 323 -0.24 -4.55 -23.78
C LEU A 323 -0.11 -6.01 -23.32
N PHE A 324 -1.23 -6.68 -23.02
CA PHE A 324 -1.22 -8.06 -22.56
C PHE A 324 -0.72 -9.02 -23.63
N LYS A 325 -1.02 -8.78 -24.92
CA LYS A 325 -0.43 -9.55 -26.03
C LYS A 325 1.09 -9.35 -26.12
N SER A 326 1.57 -8.12 -25.97
CA SER A 326 3.00 -7.83 -25.95
C SER A 326 3.72 -8.51 -24.79
N LEU A 327 3.15 -8.44 -23.57
CA LEU A 327 3.67 -9.14 -22.40
C LEU A 327 3.61 -10.66 -22.56
N ALA A 328 2.50 -11.20 -23.09
CA ALA A 328 2.31 -12.62 -23.37
C ALA A 328 3.37 -13.17 -24.35
N SER A 329 3.81 -12.38 -25.32
CA SER A 329 4.83 -12.78 -26.31
C SER A 329 6.20 -13.09 -25.68
N MET A 330 6.50 -12.46 -24.54
CA MET A 330 7.75 -12.65 -23.79
C MET A 330 7.55 -13.43 -22.49
N GLU A 331 6.32 -13.78 -22.14
CA GLU A 331 5.92 -14.32 -20.85
C GLU A 331 6.67 -15.61 -20.48
N GLU A 332 6.71 -16.58 -21.39
CA GLU A 332 7.40 -17.85 -21.19
C GLU A 332 8.89 -17.67 -20.88
N LYS A 333 9.59 -16.90 -21.73
CA LYS A 333 11.01 -16.62 -21.55
C LYS A 333 11.26 -15.98 -20.19
N ARG A 334 10.46 -14.99 -19.81
CA ARG A 334 10.64 -14.23 -18.57
C ARG A 334 10.33 -15.06 -17.33
N VAL A 335 9.23 -15.80 -17.31
CA VAL A 335 8.86 -16.70 -16.21
C VAL A 335 9.93 -17.77 -16.01
N LEU A 336 10.34 -18.48 -17.06
CA LEU A 336 11.35 -19.53 -16.94
C LEU A 336 12.72 -18.97 -16.55
N THR A 337 13.08 -17.78 -17.03
CA THR A 337 14.33 -17.10 -16.62
C THR A 337 14.29 -16.71 -15.14
N TYR A 338 13.18 -16.17 -14.66
CA TYR A 338 12.96 -15.87 -13.24
C TYR A 338 13.18 -17.12 -12.39
N VAL A 339 12.53 -18.24 -12.74
CA VAL A 339 12.65 -19.50 -11.98
C VAL A 339 14.09 -20.03 -12.02
N ARG A 340 14.75 -20.06 -13.18
CA ARG A 340 16.18 -20.47 -13.28
C ARG A 340 17.09 -19.60 -12.42
N ASN A 341 16.86 -18.29 -12.41
CA ASN A 341 17.64 -17.36 -11.59
C ASN A 341 17.41 -17.58 -10.10
N LYS A 342 16.17 -17.91 -9.68
CA LYS A 342 15.84 -18.25 -8.30
C LYS A 342 16.53 -19.55 -7.88
N VAL A 343 16.49 -20.60 -8.72
CA VAL A 343 17.22 -21.87 -8.50
C VAL A 343 18.73 -21.63 -8.36
N ARG A 344 19.35 -20.90 -9.28
CA ARG A 344 20.78 -20.60 -9.18
C ARG A 344 21.14 -19.82 -7.90
N GLN A 345 20.21 -18.98 -7.42
CA GLN A 345 20.41 -18.24 -6.18
C GLN A 345 20.17 -19.12 -4.95
N SER A 346 19.32 -20.16 -5.03
CA SER A 346 19.03 -21.04 -3.89
C SER A 346 20.28 -21.77 -3.41
N ASP A 347 21.23 -22.07 -4.31
CA ASP A 347 22.52 -22.72 -4.00
C ASP A 347 23.39 -21.93 -3.00
N GLN A 348 23.11 -20.64 -2.80
CA GLN A 348 23.84 -19.78 -1.85
C GLN A 348 23.32 -19.90 -0.42
N TYR A 349 22.19 -20.58 -0.22
CA TYR A 349 21.52 -20.71 1.08
C TYR A 349 21.57 -22.17 1.55
N ALA A 350 21.51 -22.35 2.88
CA ALA A 350 21.39 -23.68 3.46
C ALA A 350 20.06 -24.32 3.01
N SER A 351 20.03 -25.63 2.78
CA SER A 351 18.82 -26.32 2.32
C SER A 351 17.79 -26.56 3.44
N ASP A 352 18.20 -26.41 4.69
CA ASP A 352 17.44 -26.70 5.91
C ASP A 352 16.91 -25.42 6.60
N LEU A 353 16.76 -24.31 5.85
CA LEU A 353 16.13 -23.11 6.38
C LEU A 353 14.74 -23.42 6.95
N VAL A 354 14.51 -22.97 8.17
CA VAL A 354 13.24 -23.15 8.88
C VAL A 354 12.21 -22.11 8.45
N LEU A 355 10.93 -22.46 8.58
CA LEU A 355 9.83 -21.54 8.30
C LEU A 355 9.97 -20.28 9.17
N GLY A 356 9.92 -19.11 8.52
CA GLY A 356 10.12 -17.81 9.15
C GLY A 356 11.53 -17.24 9.02
N ASP A 357 12.52 -18.03 8.58
CA ASP A 357 13.82 -17.48 8.15
C ASP A 357 13.61 -16.47 7.01
N PRO A 358 14.27 -15.29 7.01
CA PRO A 358 14.10 -14.27 5.98
C PRO A 358 14.28 -14.79 4.55
N ASN A 359 15.12 -15.81 4.33
CA ASN A 359 15.45 -16.39 3.03
C ASN A 359 14.74 -17.74 2.77
N TRP A 360 13.91 -18.23 3.69
CA TRP A 360 13.14 -19.48 3.54
C TRP A 360 12.45 -19.64 2.16
N PRO A 361 11.84 -18.59 1.55
CA PRO A 361 11.19 -18.73 0.24
C PRO A 361 12.14 -19.08 -0.91
N MET A 362 13.44 -18.86 -0.75
CA MET A 362 14.45 -19.19 -1.75
C MET A 362 14.63 -20.69 -1.94
N VAL A 363 14.32 -21.50 -0.91
CA VAL A 363 14.57 -22.96 -0.93
C VAL A 363 13.31 -23.82 -1.12
N GLN A 364 12.11 -23.23 -1.18
CA GLN A 364 10.85 -23.99 -1.34
C GLN A 364 10.67 -24.62 -2.73
N GLY A 365 11.25 -24.01 -3.78
CA GLY A 365 11.35 -24.59 -5.12
C GLY A 365 10.04 -24.99 -5.82
N GLU A 366 8.87 -24.56 -5.33
CA GLU A 366 7.56 -24.91 -5.90
C GLU A 366 7.46 -24.55 -7.39
N GLU A 367 8.06 -23.42 -7.78
CA GLU A 367 8.07 -22.94 -9.16
C GLU A 367 8.98 -23.76 -10.08
N ASN A 368 9.88 -24.60 -9.54
CA ASN A 368 10.85 -25.38 -10.32
C ASN A 368 10.17 -26.36 -11.27
N ARG A 369 8.95 -26.80 -10.94
CA ARG A 369 8.10 -27.66 -11.78
C ARG A 369 7.83 -27.04 -13.16
N LEU A 370 7.88 -25.72 -13.28
CA LEU A 370 7.73 -25.01 -14.55
C LEU A 370 8.88 -25.27 -15.52
N LEU A 371 10.08 -25.58 -15.02
CA LEU A 371 11.27 -25.80 -15.86
C LEU A 371 11.28 -27.16 -16.54
N SER A 372 10.71 -28.18 -15.89
CA SER A 372 10.67 -29.57 -16.37
C SER A 372 9.39 -29.91 -17.15
N ALA A 373 8.42 -29.00 -17.18
CA ALA A 373 7.15 -29.22 -17.83
C ALA A 373 7.24 -29.02 -19.34
N GLY A 374 6.78 -30.01 -20.13
CA GLY A 374 6.58 -29.82 -21.57
C GLY A 374 5.51 -28.75 -21.87
N ASP A 375 4.52 -28.61 -20.99
CA ASP A 375 3.52 -27.54 -21.00
C ASP A 375 3.56 -26.78 -19.66
N TRP A 376 4.45 -25.79 -19.58
CA TRP A 376 4.62 -24.96 -18.39
C TRP A 376 3.35 -24.18 -18.02
N ARG A 377 2.52 -23.80 -19.01
CA ARG A 377 1.26 -23.06 -18.77
C ARG A 377 0.26 -23.94 -18.05
N SER A 378 0.10 -25.20 -18.47
CA SER A 378 -0.75 -26.15 -17.75
C SER A 378 -0.25 -26.50 -16.35
N VAL A 379 1.07 -26.42 -16.10
CA VAL A 379 1.62 -26.60 -14.75
C VAL A 379 1.37 -25.36 -13.89
N TYR A 380 1.55 -24.16 -14.43
CA TYR A 380 1.18 -22.91 -13.76
C TYR A 380 -0.32 -22.94 -13.36
N ARG A 381 -1.20 -23.26 -14.33
CA ARG A 381 -2.65 -23.46 -14.17
C ARG A 381 -3.08 -24.40 -13.06
N ARG A 382 -2.47 -25.58 -13.00
CA ARG A 382 -2.90 -26.64 -12.09
C ARG A 382 -2.19 -26.63 -10.75
N SER A 383 -0.92 -26.23 -10.74
CA SER A 383 -0.02 -26.51 -9.61
C SER A 383 0.27 -25.30 -8.75
N LEU A 384 0.13 -24.06 -9.27
CA LEU A 384 0.45 -22.85 -8.52
C LEU A 384 -0.80 -22.18 -7.89
N GLN A 385 -1.93 -22.91 -7.82
CA GLN A 385 -3.21 -22.42 -7.28
C GLN A 385 -3.61 -21.04 -7.84
N GLY A 386 -3.42 -20.86 -9.15
CA GLY A 386 -3.65 -19.61 -9.84
C GLY A 386 -5.13 -19.24 -9.92
N SER A 387 -5.38 -17.94 -10.01
CA SER A 387 -6.66 -17.32 -10.36
C SER A 387 -7.04 -17.57 -11.84
N GLU A 388 -6.87 -18.78 -12.34
CA GLU A 388 -6.84 -19.05 -13.79
C GLU A 388 -8.14 -19.61 -14.34
N GLY A 389 -9.10 -19.92 -13.47
CA GLY A 389 -10.49 -20.02 -13.88
C GLY A 389 -11.02 -18.69 -14.41
N MET A 390 -12.12 -18.74 -15.18
CA MET A 390 -12.81 -17.53 -15.67
C MET A 390 -13.06 -16.51 -14.55
N ASP A 391 -13.33 -16.97 -13.34
CA ASP A 391 -13.52 -16.12 -12.17
C ASP A 391 -12.28 -15.32 -11.78
N GLY A 392 -11.10 -15.93 -11.82
CA GLY A 392 -9.88 -15.25 -11.43
C GLY A 392 -9.39 -14.28 -12.51
N ILE A 393 -9.54 -14.63 -13.78
CA ILE A 393 -9.31 -13.70 -14.91
C ILE A 393 -10.25 -12.49 -14.81
N ARG A 394 -11.55 -12.75 -14.63
CA ARG A 394 -12.57 -11.71 -14.45
C ARG A 394 -12.23 -10.80 -13.26
N THR A 395 -11.93 -11.38 -12.10
CA THR A 395 -11.67 -10.63 -10.87
C THR A 395 -10.40 -9.80 -11.00
N TYR A 396 -9.34 -10.33 -11.63
CA TYR A 396 -8.10 -9.58 -11.86
C TYR A 396 -8.35 -8.38 -12.78
N LEU A 397 -9.05 -8.58 -13.91
CA LEU A 397 -9.39 -7.51 -14.85
C LEU A 397 -10.29 -6.44 -14.21
N GLN A 398 -11.28 -6.85 -13.40
CA GLN A 398 -12.10 -5.94 -12.60
C GLN A 398 -11.23 -5.14 -11.62
N GLY A 399 -10.21 -5.78 -11.04
CA GLY A 399 -9.27 -5.15 -10.14
C GLY A 399 -8.48 -4.03 -10.79
N LEU A 400 -8.07 -4.18 -12.05
CA LEU A 400 -7.38 -3.11 -12.77
C LEU A 400 -8.27 -1.86 -12.92
N GLY A 401 -9.54 -2.06 -13.28
CA GLY A 401 -10.52 -0.97 -13.32
C GLY A 401 -10.79 -0.36 -11.95
N TRP A 402 -10.95 -1.21 -10.93
CA TRP A 402 -11.17 -0.81 -9.55
C TRP A 402 -10.01 0.03 -8.98
N ILE A 403 -8.77 -0.38 -9.21
CA ILE A 403 -7.56 0.36 -8.77
C ILE A 403 -7.52 1.74 -9.43
N TRP A 404 -7.80 1.78 -10.74
CA TRP A 404 -7.79 3.04 -11.46
C TRP A 404 -8.86 4.01 -10.97
N ASP A 405 -10.07 3.53 -10.69
CA ASP A 405 -11.13 4.32 -10.08
C ASP A 405 -10.73 4.79 -8.67
N TYR A 406 -10.15 3.90 -7.86
CA TYR A 406 -9.69 4.22 -6.51
C TYR A 406 -8.63 5.33 -6.51
N TYR A 407 -7.62 5.24 -7.38
CA TYR A 407 -6.54 6.23 -7.49
C TYR A 407 -7.05 7.60 -7.95
N ARG A 408 -8.04 7.61 -8.86
CA ARG A 408 -8.70 8.85 -9.33
C ARG A 408 -9.65 9.46 -8.30
N GLY A 409 -9.97 8.75 -7.22
CA GLY A 409 -10.99 9.17 -6.25
C GLY A 409 -12.41 9.03 -6.77
N VAL A 410 -12.64 8.15 -7.75
CA VAL A 410 -13.98 7.74 -8.16
C VAL A 410 -14.52 6.77 -7.11
N PRO A 411 -15.82 6.82 -6.75
CA PRO A 411 -16.41 5.87 -5.82
C PRO A 411 -16.21 4.43 -6.28
N VAL A 412 -15.74 3.57 -5.37
CA VAL A 412 -15.50 2.14 -5.63
C VAL A 412 -16.25 1.27 -4.64
N CYS A 413 -16.48 0.01 -5.02
CA CYS A 413 -17.03 -0.99 -4.12
C CYS A 413 -16.01 -1.39 -3.06
N TYR A 414 -16.33 -1.18 -1.78
CA TYR A 414 -15.45 -1.54 -0.67
C TYR A 414 -15.46 -3.05 -0.39
N ASN A 415 -16.44 -3.82 -0.88
CA ASN A 415 -16.47 -5.28 -0.71
C ASN A 415 -15.59 -6.04 -1.74
N TRP A 416 -15.11 -5.36 -2.78
CA TRP A 416 -14.28 -6.00 -3.80
C TRP A 416 -12.87 -6.30 -3.28
N TYR A 417 -12.35 -7.47 -3.61
CA TYR A 417 -10.95 -7.85 -3.43
C TYR A 417 -10.57 -9.00 -4.38
N PHE A 418 -9.27 -9.19 -4.61
CA PHE A 418 -8.74 -10.33 -5.35
C PHE A 418 -8.30 -11.44 -4.37
N PRO A 419 -8.93 -12.64 -4.37
CA PRO A 419 -8.70 -13.63 -3.32
C PRO A 419 -7.40 -14.44 -3.48
N TRP A 420 -6.88 -14.62 -4.70
CA TRP A 420 -5.70 -15.44 -4.95
C TRP A 420 -4.38 -14.71 -4.64
N SER A 421 -3.32 -15.50 -4.40
CA SER A 421 -1.95 -14.99 -4.21
C SER A 421 -1.11 -14.97 -5.49
N VAL A 422 -1.54 -15.73 -6.51
CA VAL A 422 -0.87 -15.85 -7.81
C VAL A 422 -1.80 -15.29 -8.89
N PRO A 423 -1.34 -14.34 -9.75
CA PRO A 423 -2.17 -13.73 -10.78
C PRO A 423 -2.38 -14.66 -11.99
N PRO A 424 -3.36 -14.38 -12.88
CA PRO A 424 -3.46 -15.07 -14.16
C PRO A 424 -2.27 -14.71 -15.06
N LEU A 425 -2.00 -15.56 -16.04
CA LEU A 425 -1.02 -15.25 -17.10
C LEU A 425 -1.50 -14.07 -17.97
N TRP A 426 -0.58 -13.28 -18.49
CA TRP A 426 -0.84 -12.22 -19.47
C TRP A 426 -1.55 -12.75 -20.72
N SER A 427 -1.19 -13.96 -21.15
CA SER A 427 -1.88 -14.65 -22.25
C SER A 427 -3.35 -14.94 -21.93
N ASP A 428 -3.65 -15.33 -20.70
CA ASP A 428 -5.02 -15.60 -20.23
C ASP A 428 -5.81 -14.29 -20.03
N LEU A 429 -5.16 -13.23 -19.53
CA LEU A 429 -5.75 -11.89 -19.43
C LEU A 429 -6.08 -11.30 -20.82
N ALA A 430 -5.17 -11.44 -21.80
CA ALA A 430 -5.40 -11.00 -23.18
C ALA A 430 -6.61 -11.71 -23.80
N LYS A 431 -6.68 -13.03 -23.62
CA LYS A 431 -7.81 -13.84 -24.10
C LYS A 431 -9.11 -13.43 -23.40
N GLY A 432 -9.11 -13.38 -22.07
CA GLY A 432 -10.28 -13.05 -21.27
C GLY A 432 -10.83 -11.66 -21.58
N LEU A 433 -9.96 -10.67 -21.79
CA LEU A 433 -10.38 -9.31 -22.15
C LEU A 433 -10.89 -9.22 -23.60
N THR A 434 -10.32 -9.99 -24.53
CA THR A 434 -10.82 -10.09 -25.91
C THR A 434 -12.22 -10.70 -25.95
N GLU A 435 -12.44 -11.77 -25.20
CA GLU A 435 -13.74 -12.48 -25.13
C GLU A 435 -14.77 -11.70 -24.30
N ASN A 436 -14.34 -10.98 -23.27
CA ASN A 436 -15.20 -10.27 -22.33
C ASN A 436 -14.71 -8.84 -22.05
N PRO A 437 -14.86 -7.89 -23.00
CA PRO A 437 -14.46 -6.49 -22.85
C PRO A 437 -15.02 -5.80 -21.60
N GLY A 438 -16.17 -6.25 -21.10
CA GLY A 438 -16.85 -5.69 -19.94
C GLY A 438 -16.13 -5.93 -18.59
N TYR A 439 -15.13 -6.81 -18.54
CA TYR A 439 -14.47 -7.17 -17.27
C TYR A 439 -13.63 -6.05 -16.67
N VAL A 440 -13.17 -5.08 -17.46
CA VAL A 440 -12.40 -3.92 -16.94
C VAL A 440 -13.27 -2.73 -16.52
N LYS A 441 -14.61 -2.87 -16.59
CA LYS A 441 -15.54 -1.82 -16.15
C LYS A 441 -15.60 -1.74 -14.63
N ALA A 442 -16.09 -0.59 -14.15
CA ALA A 442 -16.32 -0.32 -12.73
C ALA A 442 -17.12 -1.45 -12.06
N VAL A 443 -16.63 -1.88 -10.89
CA VAL A 443 -17.30 -2.89 -10.06
C VAL A 443 -18.53 -2.25 -9.41
N PRO A 444 -19.74 -2.87 -9.53
CA PRO A 444 -20.94 -2.35 -8.87
C PRO A 444 -20.73 -2.17 -7.36
N ILE A 445 -21.14 -1.00 -6.85
CA ILE A 445 -21.00 -0.65 -5.44
C ILE A 445 -22.12 -1.32 -4.65
N VAL A 446 -21.81 -2.48 -4.05
CA VAL A 446 -22.71 -3.17 -3.11
C VAL A 446 -22.46 -2.76 -1.65
N VAL A 447 -21.27 -2.23 -1.36
CA VAL A 447 -20.85 -1.68 -0.07
C VAL A 447 -19.98 -0.47 -0.36
N GLY A 448 -20.37 0.68 0.17
CA GLY A 448 -19.58 1.90 0.21
C GLY A 448 -18.82 2.07 1.53
N ALA A 449 -17.95 3.08 1.58
CA ALA A 449 -17.13 3.36 2.75
C ALA A 449 -17.95 3.64 4.02
N ALA A 450 -19.07 4.37 3.88
CA ALA A 450 -19.95 4.75 4.98
C ALA A 450 -20.76 3.58 5.55
N ASP A 451 -20.82 2.44 4.85
CA ASP A 451 -21.58 1.27 5.28
C ASP A 451 -20.80 0.41 6.30
N ILE A 452 -19.55 0.76 6.59
CA ILE A 452 -18.63 -0.08 7.37
C ILE A 452 -18.32 0.60 8.70
N LEU A 453 -18.58 -0.11 9.79
CA LEU A 453 -18.18 0.34 11.12
C LEU A 453 -16.69 0.06 11.35
N THR A 454 -16.01 0.94 12.08
CA THR A 454 -14.61 0.73 12.47
C THR A 454 -14.42 -0.61 13.21
N ALA A 455 -15.38 -0.99 14.07
CA ALA A 455 -15.36 -2.29 14.75
C ALA A 455 -15.52 -3.49 13.80
N GLU A 456 -16.24 -3.35 12.69
CA GLU A 456 -16.34 -4.42 11.66
C GLU A 456 -15.00 -4.59 10.93
N GLN A 457 -14.30 -3.48 10.64
CA GLN A 457 -12.94 -3.56 10.11
C GLN A 457 -12.00 -4.29 11.08
N LEU A 458 -12.10 -4.06 12.39
CA LEU A 458 -11.30 -4.79 13.37
C LEU A 458 -11.51 -6.31 13.27
N CYS A 459 -12.76 -6.79 13.08
CA CYS A 459 -13.03 -8.21 12.85
C CYS A 459 -12.35 -8.76 11.58
N LEU A 460 -12.28 -7.94 10.52
CA LEU A 460 -11.72 -8.32 9.23
C LEU A 460 -10.19 -8.41 9.26
N VAL A 461 -9.52 -7.66 10.15
CA VAL A 461 -8.06 -7.51 10.08
C VAL A 461 -7.28 -8.06 11.27
N LEU A 462 -7.88 -8.20 12.45
CA LEU A 462 -7.15 -8.61 13.65
C LEU A 462 -6.93 -10.13 13.73
N PRO A 463 -5.74 -10.58 14.16
CA PRO A 463 -5.50 -11.96 14.56
C PRO A 463 -6.05 -12.23 15.97
N PRO A 464 -6.17 -13.51 16.39
CA PRO A 464 -6.71 -13.86 17.70
C PRO A 464 -5.98 -13.23 18.89
N SER A 465 -4.66 -13.12 18.83
CA SER A 465 -3.82 -12.53 19.89
C SER A 465 -4.10 -11.05 20.17
N SER A 466 -4.74 -10.35 19.23
CA SER A 466 -5.06 -8.92 19.31
C SER A 466 -6.56 -8.65 19.49
N TRP A 467 -7.37 -9.68 19.76
CA TRP A 467 -8.83 -9.56 19.78
C TRP A 467 -9.37 -8.66 20.90
N ASN A 468 -8.59 -8.49 21.97
CA ASN A 468 -8.88 -7.57 23.07
C ASN A 468 -8.99 -6.10 22.62
N LEU A 469 -8.39 -5.74 21.48
CA LEU A 469 -8.44 -4.37 20.93
C LEU A 469 -9.82 -3.96 20.39
N ILE A 470 -10.72 -4.91 20.14
CA ILE A 470 -12.11 -4.58 19.79
C ILE A 470 -12.77 -3.96 21.02
N PRO A 471 -13.31 -2.72 20.95
CA PRO A 471 -13.91 -2.06 22.10
C PRO A 471 -14.97 -2.91 22.81
N SER A 472 -15.07 -2.80 24.14
CA SER A 472 -16.08 -3.49 24.94
C SER A 472 -17.51 -3.10 24.56
N THR A 473 -17.69 -1.88 24.04
CA THR A 473 -18.95 -1.35 23.52
C THR A 473 -19.40 -2.04 22.22
N ALA A 474 -18.48 -2.68 21.47
CA ALA A 474 -18.77 -3.41 20.24
C ALA A 474 -19.04 -4.91 20.50
N SER A 475 -20.03 -5.19 21.35
CA SER A 475 -20.31 -6.55 21.85
C SER A 475 -20.66 -7.55 20.74
N LYS A 476 -21.32 -7.11 19.65
CA LYS A 476 -21.61 -7.95 18.48
C LYS A 476 -20.31 -8.39 17.80
N GLN A 477 -19.43 -7.45 17.50
CA GLN A 477 -18.15 -7.70 16.83
C GLN A 477 -17.22 -8.60 17.66
N ARG A 478 -17.21 -8.46 18.99
CA ARG A 478 -16.44 -9.36 19.87
C ARG A 478 -16.85 -10.83 19.75
N ARG A 479 -18.11 -11.12 19.41
CA ARG A 479 -18.61 -12.49 19.20
C ARG A 479 -18.20 -13.09 17.86
N PHE A 480 -17.68 -12.31 16.91
CA PHE A 480 -17.40 -12.79 15.56
C PHE A 480 -16.48 -14.02 15.53
N MET A 481 -15.40 -14.02 16.32
CA MET A 481 -14.49 -15.16 16.41
C MET A 481 -15.17 -16.43 16.94
N THR A 482 -16.13 -16.28 17.86
CA THR A 482 -16.91 -17.41 18.38
C THR A 482 -17.96 -17.90 17.38
N VAL A 483 -18.57 -16.98 16.61
CA VAL A 483 -19.59 -17.30 15.60
C VAL A 483 -18.97 -17.94 14.36
N ALA A 484 -17.77 -17.50 13.97
CA ALA A 484 -17.09 -17.94 12.76
C ALA A 484 -15.60 -18.26 13.00
N PRO A 485 -15.30 -19.26 13.85
CA PRO A 485 -13.92 -19.59 14.25
C PRO A 485 -13.07 -20.08 13.08
N TRP A 486 -13.67 -20.59 12.00
CA TRP A 486 -12.95 -21.05 10.80
C TRP A 486 -12.19 -19.94 10.08
N TYR A 487 -12.52 -18.65 10.30
CA TYR A 487 -11.71 -17.54 9.79
C TYR A 487 -10.42 -17.32 10.58
N PHE A 488 -10.27 -17.95 11.75
CA PHE A 488 -9.18 -17.73 12.69
C PHE A 488 -8.41 -19.03 12.98
N PRO A 489 -7.78 -19.63 11.96
CA PRO A 489 -7.01 -20.86 12.16
C PRO A 489 -5.80 -20.59 13.07
N SER A 490 -5.50 -21.55 13.95
CA SER A 490 -4.29 -21.54 14.78
C SER A 490 -3.03 -21.94 13.98
N GLU A 491 -3.21 -22.77 12.96
CA GLU A 491 -2.14 -23.24 12.08
C GLU A 491 -2.46 -22.92 10.62
N PHE A 492 -1.46 -22.45 9.88
CA PHE A 492 -1.60 -22.14 8.46
C PHE A 492 -0.24 -22.16 7.77
N GLU A 493 -0.27 -22.41 6.45
CA GLU A 493 0.91 -22.37 5.59
C GLU A 493 1.19 -20.94 5.08
N PHE A 494 2.32 -20.77 4.39
CA PHE A 494 2.69 -19.55 3.70
C PHE A 494 2.84 -19.78 2.20
N CYS A 495 2.38 -18.83 1.39
CA CYS A 495 2.62 -18.80 -0.04
C CYS A 495 3.99 -18.17 -0.34
N SER A 496 4.93 -18.97 -0.84
CA SER A 496 6.28 -18.56 -1.26
C SER A 496 6.41 -18.25 -2.76
N ILE A 497 5.39 -18.54 -3.55
CA ILE A 497 5.44 -18.42 -5.01
C ILE A 497 5.75 -16.98 -5.43
N GLY A 498 6.81 -16.82 -6.20
CA GLY A 498 7.25 -15.53 -6.72
C GLY A 498 7.86 -14.59 -5.68
N ARG A 499 8.23 -15.11 -4.50
CA ARG A 499 8.78 -14.36 -3.36
C ARG A 499 10.26 -14.68 -3.16
N ARG A 500 11.02 -13.68 -2.74
CA ARG A 500 12.45 -13.79 -2.38
C ARG A 500 12.65 -13.82 -0.88
N PHE A 501 11.85 -13.04 -0.15
CA PHE A 501 11.99 -12.91 1.30
C PHE A 501 10.71 -13.31 2.03
N PHE A 502 10.81 -13.84 3.26
CA PHE A 502 9.66 -14.30 4.04
C PHE A 502 8.65 -13.18 4.35
N TRP A 503 9.13 -11.95 4.52
CA TRP A 503 8.24 -10.80 4.69
C TRP A 503 7.39 -10.50 3.44
N GLU A 504 7.75 -11.03 2.26
CA GLU A 504 6.94 -10.96 1.03
C GLU A 504 5.91 -12.11 0.93
N CYS A 505 6.02 -13.16 1.75
CA CYS A 505 5.09 -14.29 1.77
C CYS A 505 3.74 -13.93 2.40
N GLU A 506 2.69 -14.57 1.92
CA GLU A 506 1.32 -14.38 2.38
C GLU A 506 0.86 -15.63 3.17
N PRO A 507 0.33 -15.48 4.39
CA PRO A 507 -0.36 -16.57 5.08
C PRO A 507 -1.52 -17.11 4.24
N LYS A 508 -1.64 -18.44 4.15
CA LYS A 508 -2.78 -19.10 3.53
C LYS A 508 -3.91 -19.23 4.56
N ILE A 509 -4.58 -18.11 4.85
CA ILE A 509 -5.70 -18.03 5.79
C ILE A 509 -7.01 -17.65 5.08
N PRO A 510 -8.18 -18.06 5.62
CA PRO A 510 -9.46 -17.60 5.10
C PRO A 510 -9.66 -16.09 5.25
N ILE A 511 -10.27 -15.46 4.24
CA ILE A 511 -10.55 -14.03 4.18
C ILE A 511 -12.07 -13.83 4.17
N PRO A 512 -12.68 -13.33 5.25
CA PRO A 512 -14.08 -12.94 5.23
C PRO A 512 -14.25 -11.65 4.41
N SER A 513 -15.34 -11.57 3.63
CA SER A 513 -15.82 -10.33 3.03
C SER A 513 -16.61 -9.49 4.04
N ILE A 514 -16.78 -8.20 3.75
CA ILE A 514 -17.56 -7.30 4.60
C ILE A 514 -19.02 -7.77 4.70
N GLN A 515 -19.60 -8.23 3.58
CA GLN A 515 -20.97 -8.74 3.57
C GLN A 515 -21.13 -9.99 4.43
N GLU A 516 -20.17 -10.92 4.40
CA GLU A 516 -20.18 -12.12 5.26
C GLU A 516 -20.08 -11.76 6.74
N VAL A 517 -19.20 -10.81 7.12
CA VAL A 517 -19.11 -10.34 8.51
C VAL A 517 -20.44 -9.76 8.96
N LYS A 518 -21.07 -8.91 8.14
CA LYS A 518 -22.38 -8.32 8.46
C LYS A 518 -23.47 -9.38 8.61
N LEU A 519 -23.50 -10.38 7.73
CA LEU A 519 -24.46 -11.48 7.76
C LEU A 519 -24.27 -12.38 8.99
N LEU A 520 -23.03 -12.64 9.39
CA LEU A 520 -22.74 -13.48 10.56
C LEU A 520 -22.97 -12.75 11.88
N LEU A 521 -23.02 -11.41 11.87
CA LEU A 521 -23.24 -10.57 13.05
C LEU A 521 -24.66 -10.01 13.16
N SER A 522 -25.51 -10.23 12.15
CA SER A 522 -26.94 -9.90 12.20
C SER A 522 -27.69 -10.89 13.09
#